data_AF-A0ABD5YPN9-F1
#
_entry.id   AF-A0ABD5YPN9-F1
#
_cell.length_a   1.000
_cell.length_b   1.000
_cell.length_c   1.000
_cell.angle_alpha   90.00
_cell.angle_beta   90.00
_cell.angle_gamma   90.00
#
_symmetry.space_group_name_H-M   'P 1'
#
loop_
_entity.id
_entity.type
_entity.pdbx_description
1 polymer ?
#
loop_
_entity_poly.entity_id
_entity_poly.type
_entity_poly.pdbx_seq_one_letter_code
_entity_poly.pdbx_strand_id
1 'polypeptide(L)'
;MNGDSPLIAALEAERTDVPAFVFLSVMDTPPFTSKTFCIARRRAERSIADLDIRTSVLRLGPVYGEGTNQGHFPRTIDTVLRAIDRREWLARRFGDGRPLGVTTVAQAALHAAFDLTASKTMEIDEISAYSVPRSSTEI
;
A
#
# COMPACT_ATOMS: atom_id res chain seq x y z
N MET A 1 -6.06 3.00 19.53
CA MET A 1 -7.37 3.12 18.85
C MET A 1 -7.15 3.78 17.49
N ASN A 2 -7.11 2.98 16.41
CA ASN A 2 -7.29 3.40 15.00
C ASN A 2 -7.29 2.19 14.02
N GLY A 3 -7.40 0.95 14.53
CA GLY A 3 -7.32 -0.26 13.69
C GLY A 3 -8.65 -0.70 13.10
N ASP A 4 -9.77 -0.18 13.62
CA ASP A 4 -11.12 -0.61 13.24
C ASP A 4 -11.75 0.28 12.16
N SER A 5 -11.16 1.45 11.88
CA SER A 5 -11.66 2.36 10.84
C SER A 5 -11.73 1.73 9.44
N PRO A 6 -10.79 0.86 9.00
CA PRO A 6 -10.94 0.20 7.70
C PRO A 6 -12.09 -0.80 7.68
N LEU A 7 -12.35 -1.47 8.80
CA LEU A 7 -13.47 -2.41 8.91
C LEU A 7 -14.81 -1.68 8.84
N ILE A 8 -14.94 -0.55 9.53
CA ILE A 8 -16.15 0.29 9.46
C ILE A 8 -16.37 0.77 8.02
N ALA A 9 -15.33 1.26 7.35
CA ALA A 9 -15.44 1.70 5.96
C ALA A 9 -15.86 0.57 5.02
N ALA A 10 -15.34 -0.64 5.22
CA ALA A 10 -15.70 -1.80 4.39
C ALA A 10 -17.15 -2.25 4.64
N LEU A 11 -17.62 -2.24 5.89
CA LEU A 11 -19.01 -2.54 6.25
C LEU A 11 -19.98 -1.53 5.63
N GLU A 12 -19.64 -0.23 5.66
CA GLU A 12 -20.48 0.79 5.02
C GLU A 12 -20.46 0.68 3.50
N ALA A 13 -19.33 0.27 2.90
CA ALA A 13 -19.26 0.00 1.46
C ALA A 13 -20.16 -1.17 1.04
N GLU A 14 -20.17 -2.27 1.81
CA GLU A 14 -21.08 -3.41 1.61
C GLU A 14 -22.54 -2.98 1.76
N ARG A 15 -22.87 -2.23 2.82
CA ARG A 15 -24.24 -1.71 3.06
C ARG A 15 -24.77 -0.81 1.96
N THR A 16 -23.88 -0.12 1.24
CA THR A 16 -24.21 0.81 0.16
C THR A 16 -24.05 0.20 -1.23
N ASP A 17 -23.80 -1.11 -1.31
CA ASP A 17 -23.66 -1.88 -2.55
C ASP A 17 -22.56 -1.33 -3.47
N VAL A 18 -21.45 -0.88 -2.86
CA VAL A 18 -20.27 -0.45 -3.60
C VAL A 18 -19.67 -1.66 -4.34
N PRO A 19 -19.39 -1.57 -5.64
CA PRO A 19 -19.00 -2.74 -6.44
C PRO A 19 -17.59 -3.28 -6.10
N ALA A 20 -16.72 -2.45 -5.53
CA ALA A 20 -15.37 -2.84 -5.15
C ALA A 20 -14.82 -1.98 -4.00
N PHE A 21 -14.13 -2.63 -3.07
CA PHE A 21 -13.41 -1.99 -1.97
C PHE A 21 -11.91 -2.28 -2.08
N VAL A 22 -11.08 -1.26 -1.92
CA VAL A 22 -9.62 -1.43 -1.95
C VAL A 22 -9.06 -1.14 -0.56
N PHE A 23 -8.48 -2.15 0.05
CA PHE A 23 -7.86 -2.03 1.37
C PHE A 23 -6.35 -1.97 1.24
N LEU A 24 -5.76 -0.82 1.59
CA LEU A 24 -4.31 -0.71 1.69
C LEU A 24 -3.86 -1.46 2.95
N SER A 25 -3.20 -2.60 2.75
CA SER A 25 -2.46 -3.50 3.65
C SER A 25 -1.04 -2.99 4.01
N VAL A 26 -0.39 -3.55 5.04
CA VAL A 26 1.06 -3.50 5.22
C VAL A 26 1.60 -4.93 5.14
N MET A 27 2.84 -5.07 4.71
CA MET A 27 3.58 -6.33 4.81
C MET A 27 3.69 -6.82 6.27
N ASP A 28 4.08 -8.08 6.46
CA ASP A 28 4.11 -8.71 7.79
C ASP A 28 5.06 -8.04 8.79
N THR A 29 6.18 -7.51 8.31
CA THR A 29 7.21 -6.88 9.15
C THR A 29 7.85 -5.68 8.47
N PRO A 30 7.13 -4.55 8.34
CA PRO A 30 7.73 -3.34 7.84
C PRO A 30 8.76 -2.85 8.87
N PRO A 31 9.96 -2.43 8.45
CA PRO A 31 10.93 -1.84 9.36
C PRO A 31 10.30 -0.62 10.07
N PHE A 32 10.66 -0.42 11.34
CA PHE A 32 10.17 0.70 12.18
C PHE A 32 8.67 0.68 12.53
N THR A 33 7.94 -0.40 12.25
CA THR A 33 6.51 -0.52 12.59
C THR A 33 6.30 -1.38 13.83
N SER A 34 5.37 -0.99 14.71
CA SER A 34 5.09 -1.77 15.92
C SER A 34 4.38 -3.09 15.58
N LYS A 35 4.68 -4.15 16.34
CA LYS A 35 3.96 -5.44 16.22
C LYS A 35 2.45 -5.26 16.41
N THR A 36 2.03 -4.39 17.32
CA THR A 36 0.62 -4.09 17.59
C THR A 36 -0.09 -3.50 16.37
N PHE A 37 0.57 -2.62 15.61
CA PHE A 37 0.03 -2.08 14.36
C PHE A 37 -0.17 -3.18 13.31
N CYS A 38 0.82 -4.06 13.15
CA CYS A 38 0.74 -5.18 12.19
C CYS A 38 -0.39 -6.15 12.57
N ILE A 39 -0.52 -6.48 13.86
CA ILE A 39 -1.61 -7.33 14.37
C ILE A 39 -2.98 -6.69 14.09
N ALA A 40 -3.12 -5.39 14.33
CA ALA A 40 -4.37 -4.67 14.04
C ALA A 40 -4.72 -4.71 12.55
N ARG A 41 -3.74 -4.48 11.67
CA ARG A 41 -3.90 -4.58 10.21
C ARG A 41 -4.28 -5.99 9.76
N ARG A 42 -3.66 -7.04 10.30
CA ARG A 42 -4.00 -8.44 10.00
C ARG A 42 -5.38 -8.84 10.51
N ARG A 43 -5.83 -8.28 11.63
CA ARG A 43 -7.20 -8.46 12.11
C ARG A 43 -8.19 -7.81 11.13
N ALA A 44 -7.93 -6.58 10.70
CA ALA A 44 -8.74 -5.89 9.71
C ALA A 44 -8.78 -6.65 8.38
N GLU A 45 -7.65 -7.15 7.87
CA GLU A 45 -7.62 -7.97 6.64
C GLU A 45 -8.55 -9.18 6.74
N ARG A 46 -8.48 -9.93 7.85
CA ARG A 46 -9.35 -11.10 8.06
C ARG A 46 -10.82 -10.70 8.10
N SER A 47 -11.16 -9.67 8.89
CA SER A 47 -12.55 -9.22 9.01
C SER A 47 -13.12 -8.67 7.70
N ILE A 48 -12.31 -8.00 6.88
CA ILE A 48 -12.75 -7.48 5.58
C ILE A 48 -12.86 -8.62 4.54
N ALA A 49 -12.00 -9.64 4.62
CA ALA A 49 -12.01 -10.77 3.68
C ALA A 49 -13.28 -11.63 3.74
N ASP A 50 -14.01 -11.55 4.87
CA ASP A 50 -15.25 -12.26 5.16
C ASP A 50 -16.51 -11.49 4.72
N LEU A 51 -16.38 -10.25 4.25
CA LEU A 51 -17.51 -9.44 3.76
C LEU A 51 -17.94 -9.88 2.36
N ASP A 52 -19.23 -9.73 2.05
CA ASP A 52 -19.84 -10.01 0.74
C ASP A 52 -19.69 -8.80 -0.20
N ILE A 53 -18.48 -8.23 -0.23
CA ILE A 53 -18.08 -7.16 -1.14
C ILE A 53 -16.75 -7.55 -1.77
N ARG A 54 -16.62 -7.29 -3.08
CA ARG A 54 -15.35 -7.51 -3.76
C ARG A 54 -14.28 -6.63 -3.13
N THR A 55 -13.28 -7.27 -2.53
CA THR A 55 -12.16 -6.56 -1.90
C THR A 55 -10.82 -6.93 -2.49
N SER A 56 -10.01 -5.92 -2.80
CA SER A 56 -8.60 -6.07 -3.15
C SER A 56 -7.71 -5.55 -2.02
N VAL A 57 -6.83 -6.39 -1.48
CA VAL A 57 -5.91 -6.02 -0.38
C VAL A 57 -4.51 -5.76 -0.95
N LEU A 58 -4.00 -4.53 -0.83
CA LEU A 58 -2.66 -4.17 -1.32
C LEU A 58 -1.66 -4.18 -0.16
N ARG A 59 -0.75 -5.14 -0.09
CA ARG A 59 0.22 -5.24 1.02
C ARG A 59 1.47 -4.43 0.71
N LEU A 60 1.55 -3.27 1.37
CA LEU A 60 2.57 -2.26 1.07
C LEU A 60 3.80 -2.41 1.98
N GLY A 61 4.95 -2.07 1.41
CA GLY A 61 6.15 -1.70 2.14
C GLY A 61 6.13 -0.21 2.53
N PRO A 62 7.25 0.37 2.97
CA PRO A 62 7.33 1.80 3.26
C PRO A 62 6.94 2.65 2.05
N VAL A 63 5.98 3.56 2.20
CA VAL A 63 5.53 4.44 1.10
C VAL A 63 6.18 5.82 1.24
N TYR A 64 6.72 6.35 0.15
CA TYR A 64 7.30 7.69 0.08
C TYR A 64 6.66 8.52 -1.03
N GLY A 65 6.64 9.85 -0.91
CA GLY A 65 6.07 10.72 -1.93
C GLY A 65 6.87 12.00 -2.18
N GLU A 66 6.44 12.76 -3.18
CA GLU A 66 6.95 14.11 -3.43
C GLU A 66 5.91 15.10 -2.90
N GLY A 67 6.21 15.73 -1.76
CA GLY A 67 5.29 16.65 -1.09
C GLY A 67 5.89 17.18 0.20
N THR A 68 6.03 18.50 0.29
CA THR A 68 6.69 19.22 1.38
C THR A 68 6.00 19.14 2.74
N ASN A 69 4.87 18.42 2.84
CA ASN A 69 3.98 18.40 4.00
C ASN A 69 3.26 17.05 4.22
N GLN A 70 3.96 15.91 4.07
CA GLN A 70 3.42 14.62 4.53
C GLN A 70 3.68 14.49 6.03
N GLY A 71 2.73 14.92 6.86
CA GLY A 71 2.83 14.96 8.34
C GLY A 71 3.03 13.61 9.06
N HIS A 72 3.40 12.54 8.35
CA HIS A 72 3.67 11.22 8.90
C HIS A 72 5.17 10.88 9.02
N PHE A 73 6.07 11.52 8.26
CA PHE A 73 7.52 11.28 8.36
C PHE A 73 8.34 12.57 8.18
N PRO A 74 9.43 12.77 8.94
CA PRO A 74 10.37 13.86 8.68
C PRO A 74 10.99 13.72 7.28
N ARG A 75 11.18 14.85 6.58
CA ARG A 75 11.72 14.93 5.19
C ARG A 75 12.97 14.10 4.92
N THR A 76 13.78 13.90 5.96
CA THR A 76 15.00 13.07 5.91
C THR A 76 14.68 11.60 5.62
N ILE A 77 13.59 11.06 6.17
CA ILE A 77 13.17 9.67 5.97
C ILE A 77 12.65 9.48 4.54
N ASP A 78 11.84 10.40 4.01
CA ASP A 78 11.40 10.35 2.61
C ASP A 78 12.57 10.37 1.63
N THR A 79 13.59 11.18 1.92
CA THR A 79 14.80 11.28 1.10
C THR A 79 15.60 9.97 1.14
N VAL A 80 15.71 9.35 2.31
CA VAL A 80 16.39 8.06 2.49
C VAL A 80 15.61 6.92 1.82
N LEU A 81 14.29 6.85 1.99
CA LEU A 81 13.44 5.84 1.34
C LEU A 81 13.51 5.96 -0.19
N ARG A 82 13.48 7.18 -0.71
CA ARG A 82 13.68 7.45 -2.14
C ARG A 82 15.07 7.06 -2.61
N ALA A 83 16.11 7.28 -1.80
CA ALA A 83 17.47 6.88 -2.14
C ALA A 83 17.67 5.35 -2.12
N ILE A 84 16.99 4.65 -1.20
CA ILE A 84 16.93 3.19 -1.14
C ILE A 84 16.22 2.64 -2.36
N ASP A 85 15.07 3.21 -2.73
CA ASP A 85 14.34 2.81 -3.93
C ASP A 85 15.14 3.05 -5.21
N ARG A 86 15.84 4.20 -5.32
CA ARG A 86 16.70 4.50 -6.47
C ARG A 86 17.89 3.54 -6.63
N ARG A 87 18.25 2.81 -5.58
CA ARG A 87 19.36 1.85 -5.59
C ARG A 87 18.77 0.44 -5.64
N GLU A 88 18.58 -0.06 -6.86
CA GLU A 88 17.96 -1.37 -7.11
C GLU A 88 18.61 -2.53 -6.32
N TRP A 89 19.93 -2.46 -6.02
CA TRP A 89 20.63 -3.42 -5.18
C TRP A 89 20.23 -3.37 -3.70
N LEU A 90 19.90 -2.19 -3.17
CA LEU A 90 19.36 -2.01 -1.82
C LEU A 90 17.88 -2.40 -1.80
N ALA A 91 17.08 -1.96 -2.77
CA ALA A 91 15.67 -2.36 -2.88
C ALA A 91 15.51 -3.89 -2.96
N ARG A 92 16.34 -4.59 -3.75
CA ARG A 92 16.37 -6.06 -3.80
C ARG A 92 16.78 -6.70 -2.48
N ARG A 93 17.62 -6.04 -1.66
CA ARG A 93 18.02 -6.52 -0.33
C ARG A 93 16.88 -6.44 0.69
N PHE A 94 15.93 -5.54 0.48
CA PHE A 94 14.74 -5.38 1.30
C PHE A 94 13.60 -6.35 0.90
N GLY A 95 13.67 -7.03 -0.25
CA GLY A 95 12.67 -8.01 -0.71
C GLY A 95 11.25 -7.43 -0.67
N ASP A 96 10.35 -8.14 0.01
CA ASP A 96 8.95 -7.74 0.28
C ASP A 96 8.82 -6.50 1.18
N GLY A 97 9.91 -5.84 1.56
CA GLY A 97 9.93 -4.59 2.31
C GLY A 97 10.54 -3.41 1.57
N ARG A 98 10.69 -3.49 0.24
CA ARG A 98 11.18 -2.35 -0.54
C ARG A 98 10.24 -1.15 -0.43
N PRO A 99 10.78 0.08 -0.45
CA PRO A 99 9.95 1.27 -0.47
C PRO A 99 9.18 1.39 -1.78
N LEU A 100 7.98 1.97 -1.75
CA LEU A 100 7.14 2.22 -2.91
C LEU A 100 6.79 3.71 -3.01
N GLY A 101 6.76 4.25 -4.23
CA GLY A 101 6.27 5.60 -4.47
C GLY A 101 4.75 5.71 -4.26
N VAL A 102 4.28 6.79 -3.64
CA VAL A 102 2.85 7.02 -3.42
C VAL A 102 2.04 7.01 -4.72
N THR A 103 2.61 7.51 -5.82
CA THR A 103 1.99 7.48 -7.14
C THR A 103 1.82 6.06 -7.66
N THR A 104 2.82 5.19 -7.46
CA THR A 104 2.75 3.76 -7.84
C THR A 104 1.66 3.05 -7.05
N VAL A 105 1.59 3.27 -5.74
CA VAL A 105 0.55 2.70 -4.89
C VAL A 105 -0.84 3.21 -5.30
N ALA A 106 -0.97 4.51 -5.61
CA ALA A 106 -2.23 5.10 -6.06
C ALA A 106 -2.70 4.50 -7.40
N GLN A 107 -1.78 4.27 -8.35
CA GLN A 107 -2.11 3.64 -9.63
C GLN A 107 -2.53 2.19 -9.45
N ALA A 108 -1.82 1.41 -8.63
CA ALA A 108 -2.21 0.04 -8.31
C ALA A 108 -3.59 -0.02 -7.63
N ALA A 109 -3.86 0.89 -6.69
CA ALA A 109 -5.14 0.97 -6.00
C ALA A 109 -6.28 1.36 -6.96
N LEU A 110 -6.03 2.31 -7.87
CA LEU A 110 -6.99 2.71 -8.89
C LEU A 110 -7.32 1.54 -9.82
N HIS A 111 -6.28 0.83 -10.29
CA HIS A 111 -6.47 -0.33 -11.14
C HIS A 111 -7.26 -1.42 -10.41
N ALA A 112 -6.92 -1.73 -9.15
CA ALA A 112 -7.64 -2.71 -8.34
C ALA A 112 -9.11 -2.35 -8.08
N ALA A 113 -9.45 -1.05 -8.07
CA ALA A 113 -10.82 -0.58 -7.90
C ALA A 113 -11.66 -0.73 -9.18
N PHE A 114 -11.04 -0.56 -10.36
CA PHE A 114 -11.74 -0.60 -11.65
C PHE A 114 -11.70 -1.97 -12.33
N ASP A 115 -10.66 -2.78 -12.07
CA ASP A 115 -10.53 -4.12 -12.63
C ASP A 115 -11.13 -5.17 -11.70
N LEU A 116 -12.36 -5.59 -12.05
CA LEU A 116 -13.08 -6.65 -11.35
C LEU A 116 -12.53 -8.06 -11.64
N THR A 117 -11.38 -8.19 -12.29
CA THR A 117 -10.62 -9.44 -12.42
C THR A 117 -9.28 -9.41 -11.69
N ALA A 118 -8.87 -8.24 -11.15
CA ALA A 118 -7.66 -8.09 -10.37
C ALA A 118 -7.60 -9.05 -9.15
N SER A 119 -6.37 -9.35 -8.74
CA SER A 119 -6.06 -10.22 -7.60
C SER A 119 -6.74 -9.75 -6.31
N LYS A 120 -7.32 -10.69 -5.54
CA LYS A 120 -7.89 -10.41 -4.20
C LYS A 120 -6.82 -9.86 -3.24
N THR A 121 -5.56 -10.19 -3.46
CA THR A 121 -4.42 -9.65 -2.71
C THR A 121 -3.29 -9.34 -3.67
N MET A 122 -2.74 -8.12 -3.57
CA MET A 122 -1.61 -7.65 -4.35
C MET A 122 -0.40 -7.48 -3.43
N GLU A 123 0.65 -8.23 -3.71
CA GLU A 123 1.93 -8.11 -3.01
C GLU A 123 2.82 -7.07 -3.70
N ILE A 124 3.94 -6.73 -3.05
CA ILE A 124 4.82 -5.63 -3.50
C ILE A 124 5.32 -5.78 -4.95
N ASP A 125 5.55 -7.00 -5.44
CA ASP A 125 5.95 -7.25 -6.82
C ASP A 125 4.89 -6.83 -7.82
N GLU A 126 3.64 -7.20 -7.57
CA GLU A 126 2.50 -6.81 -8.40
C GLU A 126 2.28 -5.30 -8.34
N ILE A 127 2.38 -4.69 -7.16
CA ILE A 127 2.21 -3.24 -6.99
C ILE A 127 3.32 -2.46 -7.72
N SER A 128 4.56 -2.96 -7.72
CA SER A 128 5.68 -2.29 -8.37
C SER A 128 5.60 -2.25 -9.90
N ALA A 129 4.81 -3.14 -10.51
CA ALA A 129 4.56 -3.14 -11.95
C ALA A 129 3.84 -1.87 -12.41
N TYR A 130 3.15 -1.17 -11.49
CA TYR A 130 2.54 0.15 -11.70
C TYR A 130 3.53 1.30 -11.49
N SER A 131 4.84 1.02 -11.43
CA SER A 131 5.83 2.09 -11.43
C SER A 131 5.87 2.73 -12.82
N VAL A 132 5.63 4.05 -12.86
CA VAL A 132 5.79 4.81 -14.09
C VAL A 132 7.28 4.77 -14.47
N PRO A 133 7.66 4.34 -15.68
CA PRO A 133 9.04 4.52 -16.14
C PRO A 133 9.35 6.01 -16.10
N ARG A 134 10.35 6.40 -15.30
CA ARG A 134 10.78 7.80 -15.28
C ARG A 134 11.26 8.14 -16.68
N SER A 135 10.58 9.06 -17.36
CA SER A 135 11.05 9.67 -18.59
C SER A 135 12.50 10.10 -18.37
N SER A 136 13.41 9.52 -19.16
CA SER A 136 14.78 9.99 -19.26
C SER A 136 14.78 11.28 -20.06
N THR A 137 14.42 12.39 -19.41
CA THR A 137 14.51 13.76 -19.93
C THR A 137 14.42 14.68 -18.71
N GLU A 138 15.32 15.61 -18.40
CA GLU A 138 16.28 16.35 -19.20
C GLU A 138 17.62 16.56 -18.46
N ILE A 139 18.62 16.87 -19.27
CA ILE A 139 20.03 17.17 -19.03
C ILE A 139 20.22 18.40 -18.14
#